data_AF-A0A0G0DHI3-F1
#
_entry.id   AF-A0A0G0DHI3-F1
#
_cell.length_a   1.000
_cell.length_b   1.000
_cell.length_c   1.000
_cell.angle_alpha   90.00
_cell.angle_beta   90.00
_cell.angle_gamma   90.00
#
_symmetry.space_group_name_H-M   'P 1'
#
loop_
_entity.id
_entity.type
_entity.pdbx_description
1 polymer ?
#
loop_
_entity_poly.entity_id
_entity_poly.type
_entity_poly.pdbx_seq_one_letter_code
_entity_poly.pdbx_strand_id
1 'polypeptide(L)'
;MMENNLQNIKNQISKPVSYYKHWKYKNTFLLIISLALFLYFADTPIVAESIKKFGSFGYIGAFFAGVFFVSIFTVAPALIVLYFLAETLNSYEVALFAGLGAVLGDYLIFRFLKDRVFEELK
;
A
#
# COMPACT_ATOMS: atom_id res chain seq x y z
N MET A 1 44.22 27.95 17.55
CA MET A 1 43.13 28.76 16.97
C MET A 1 42.36 28.03 15.87
N MET A 2 43.04 27.27 14.99
CA MET A 2 42.42 26.56 13.86
C MET A 2 41.56 25.34 14.26
N GLU A 3 41.95 24.59 15.30
CA GLU A 3 41.21 23.40 15.76
C GLU A 3 39.82 23.70 16.35
N ASN A 4 39.67 24.84 17.03
CA ASN A 4 38.37 25.26 17.59
C ASN A 4 37.35 25.57 16.48
N ASN A 5 37.80 26.10 15.34
CA ASN A 5 36.92 26.39 14.20
C ASN A 5 36.45 25.10 13.52
N LEU A 6 37.33 24.10 13.37
CA LEU A 6 36.96 22.80 12.82
C LEU A 6 35.90 22.10 13.68
N GLN A 7 36.03 22.20 15.02
CA GLN A 7 35.07 21.60 15.95
C GLN A 7 33.72 22.34 15.94
N ASN A 8 33.74 23.66 15.77
CA ASN A 8 32.52 24.46 15.66
C ASN A 8 31.75 24.15 14.37
N ILE A 9 32.46 23.98 13.25
CA ILE A 9 31.87 23.59 11.96
C ILE A 9 31.27 22.18 12.07
N LYS A 10 31.99 21.22 12.68
CA LYS A 10 31.49 19.85 12.89
C LYS A 10 30.21 19.84 13.75
N ASN A 11 30.14 20.71 14.76
CA ASN A 11 28.96 20.87 15.63
C ASN A 11 27.81 21.65 14.99
N GLN A 12 28.06 22.52 14.01
CA GLN A 12 26.98 23.17 13.25
C GLN A 12 26.36 22.23 12.22
N ILE A 13 27.16 21.37 11.59
CA ILE A 13 26.69 20.43 10.56
C ILE A 13 26.01 19.21 11.17
N SER A 14 26.41 18.78 12.38
CA SER A 14 25.80 17.62 13.07
C SER A 14 24.40 17.90 13.64
N LYS A 15 24.08 19.17 13.92
CA LYS A 15 22.79 19.59 14.51
C LYS A 15 21.58 19.43 13.58
N PRO A 16 21.60 19.83 12.29
CA PRO A 16 20.45 19.63 11.42
C PRO A 16 20.21 18.16 11.06
N VAL A 17 21.24 17.30 11.05
CA VAL A 17 21.10 15.90 10.60
C VAL A 17 20.39 15.02 11.65
N SER A 18 20.51 15.32 12.94
CA SER A 18 19.88 14.50 14.00
C SER A 18 18.38 14.74 14.19
N TYR A 19 17.85 15.86 13.69
CA TYR A 19 16.44 16.22 13.86
C TYR A 19 15.51 15.39 12.96
N TYR A 20 15.93 15.09 11.72
CA TYR A 20 15.18 14.22 10.81
C TYR A 20 15.13 12.75 11.25
N LYS A 21 16.00 12.34 12.18
CA LYS A 21 16.11 10.95 12.61
C LYS A 21 14.98 10.53 13.56
N HIS A 22 14.34 11.47 14.25
CA HIS A 22 13.36 11.22 15.32
C HIS A 22 11.89 11.38 14.92
N TRP A 23 11.57 11.47 13.62
CA TRP A 23 10.18 11.46 13.18
C TRP A 23 9.53 10.10 13.50
N LYS A 24 8.69 10.10 14.54
CA LYS A 24 8.03 8.91 15.10
C LYS A 24 7.08 8.21 14.12
N TYR A 25 6.57 8.94 13.12
CA TYR A 25 5.52 8.47 12.22
C TYR A 25 5.92 8.45 10.74
N LYS A 26 7.21 8.26 10.43
CA LYS A 26 7.69 8.21 9.02
C LYS A 26 6.87 7.25 8.16
N ASN A 27 6.56 6.07 8.68
CA ASN A 27 5.81 5.05 7.95
C ASN A 27 4.34 5.46 7.72
N THR A 28 3.69 6.03 8.73
CA THR A 28 2.31 6.54 8.61
C THR A 28 2.23 7.74 7.68
N PHE A 29 3.23 8.63 7.72
CA PHE A 29 3.32 9.77 6.81
C PHE A 29 3.56 9.32 5.37
N LEU A 30 4.47 8.35 5.15
CA LEU A 30 4.69 7.73 3.84
C LEU A 30 3.43 7.02 3.34
N LEU A 31 2.69 6.35 4.22
CA LEU A 31 1.40 5.72 3.90
C LEU A 31 0.39 6.78 3.43
N ILE A 32 0.20 7.86 4.19
CA ILE A 32 -0.72 8.94 3.83
C ILE A 32 -0.34 9.57 2.49
N ILE A 33 0.94 9.84 2.28
CA ILE A 33 1.44 10.36 1.00
C ILE A 33 1.20 9.38 -0.13
N SER A 34 1.47 8.09 0.08
CA SER A 34 1.27 7.06 -0.95
C SER A 34 -0.20 6.94 -1.34
N LEU A 35 -1.10 7.06 -0.37
CA LEU A 35 -2.54 7.01 -0.59
C LEU A 35 -3.02 8.28 -1.30
N ALA A 36 -2.53 9.46 -0.90
CA ALA A 36 -2.86 10.73 -1.55
C ALA A 36 -2.38 10.77 -3.01
N LEU A 37 -1.13 10.33 -3.27
CA LEU A 37 -0.60 10.19 -4.63
C LEU A 37 -1.42 9.18 -5.43
N PHE A 38 -1.74 8.02 -4.85
CA PHE A 38 -2.55 7.02 -5.52
C PHE A 38 -3.92 7.59 -5.94
N LEU A 39 -4.62 8.27 -5.03
CA LEU A 39 -5.91 8.91 -5.34
C LEU A 39 -5.78 10.02 -6.38
N TYR A 40 -4.70 10.81 -6.34
CA TYR A 40 -4.41 11.82 -7.35
C TYR A 40 -4.18 11.21 -8.74
N PHE A 41 -3.50 10.06 -8.81
CA PHE A 41 -3.25 9.35 -10.06
C PHE A 41 -4.41 8.43 -10.49
N ALA A 42 -5.40 8.18 -9.64
CA ALA A 42 -6.48 7.23 -9.91
C ALA A 42 -7.30 7.59 -11.15
N ASP A 43 -7.52 8.89 -11.39
CA ASP A 43 -8.24 9.40 -12.56
C ASP A 43 -7.39 9.44 -13.85
N THR A 44 -6.12 9.03 -13.79
CA THR A 44 -5.32 8.97 -15.01
C THR A 44 -5.80 7.84 -15.94
N PRO A 45 -5.79 8.06 -17.26
CA PRO A 45 -6.24 7.05 -18.23
C PRO A 45 -5.43 5.74 -18.13
N ILE A 46 -4.18 5.82 -17.69
CA ILE A 46 -3.31 4.64 -17.47
C ILE A 46 -3.89 3.73 -16.37
N VAL A 47 -4.31 4.32 -15.25
CA VAL A 47 -4.90 3.57 -14.13
C VAL A 47 -6.26 3.01 -14.54
N ALA A 48 -7.11 3.83 -15.16
CA ALA A 48 -8.42 3.41 -15.65
C ALA A 48 -8.33 2.26 -16.68
N GLU A 49 -7.38 2.32 -17.61
CA GLU A 49 -7.19 1.27 -18.63
C GLU A 49 -6.61 -0.02 -18.02
N SER A 50 -5.72 0.10 -17.04
CA SER A 50 -5.18 -1.04 -16.29
C SER A 50 -6.27 -1.75 -15.50
N ILE A 51 -7.15 -0.99 -14.83
CA ILE A 51 -8.34 -1.50 -14.13
C ILE A 51 -9.27 -2.22 -15.11
N LYS A 52 -9.55 -1.64 -16.30
CA LYS A 52 -10.39 -2.28 -17.32
C LYS A 52 -9.80 -3.60 -17.83
N LYS A 53 -8.49 -3.63 -18.09
CA LYS A 53 -7.80 -4.88 -18.48
C LYS A 53 -7.89 -5.92 -17.37
N PHE A 54 -7.72 -5.53 -16.11
CA PHE A 54 -7.91 -6.43 -14.97
C PHE A 54 -9.35 -6.93 -14.83
N GLY A 55 -10.34 -6.07 -15.05
CA GLY A 55 -11.76 -6.42 -15.07
C GLY A 55 -12.13 -7.39 -16.20
N SER A 56 -11.41 -7.39 -17.33
CA SER A 56 -11.66 -8.35 -18.42
C SER A 56 -11.29 -9.81 -18.09
N PHE A 57 -10.56 -10.07 -16.99
CA PHE A 57 -10.25 -11.43 -16.55
C PHE A 57 -11.44 -12.14 -15.86
N GLY A 58 -12.58 -11.48 -15.73
CA GLY A 58 -13.82 -12.05 -15.19
C GLY A 58 -13.67 -12.57 -13.76
N TYR A 59 -14.09 -13.81 -13.49
CA TYR A 59 -14.02 -14.41 -12.14
C TYR A 59 -12.59 -14.57 -11.61
N ILE A 60 -11.60 -14.76 -12.48
CA ILE A 60 -10.18 -14.75 -12.08
C ILE A 60 -9.79 -13.34 -11.62
N GLY A 61 -10.27 -12.32 -12.33
CA GLY A 61 -10.15 -10.92 -11.92
C GLY A 61 -10.78 -10.67 -10.56
N ALA A 62 -11.97 -11.24 -10.30
CA ALA A 62 -12.65 -11.13 -9.01
C ALA A 62 -11.82 -11.76 -7.87
N PHE A 63 -11.24 -12.93 -8.10
CA PHE A 63 -10.35 -13.58 -7.13
C PHE A 63 -9.14 -12.71 -6.78
N PHE A 64 -8.40 -12.21 -7.77
CA PHE A 64 -7.25 -11.35 -7.49
C PHE A 64 -7.63 -10.00 -6.89
N ALA A 65 -8.74 -9.40 -7.33
CA ALA A 65 -9.27 -8.20 -6.72
C ALA A 65 -9.63 -8.44 -5.24
N GLY A 66 -10.15 -9.62 -4.90
CA GLY A 66 -10.35 -10.09 -3.53
C GLY A 66 -9.07 -10.15 -2.71
N VAL A 67 -7.97 -10.67 -3.27
CA VAL A 67 -6.65 -10.67 -2.61
C VAL A 67 -6.21 -9.24 -2.27
N PHE A 68 -6.38 -8.31 -3.20
CA PHE A 68 -6.02 -6.90 -3.00
C PHE A 68 -7.00 -6.14 -2.10
N PHE A 69 -8.23 -6.61 -1.92
CA PHE A 69 -9.25 -5.95 -1.12
C PHE A 69 -8.90 -5.88 0.37
N VAL A 70 -8.15 -6.85 0.88
CA VAL A 70 -7.82 -7.00 2.31
C VAL A 70 -6.93 -5.86 2.85
N SER A 71 -6.11 -5.26 1.99
CA SER A 71 -5.12 -4.26 2.40
C SER A 71 -5.65 -2.83 2.27
N ILE A 72 -5.42 -2.01 3.31
CA ILE A 72 -5.78 -0.59 3.34
C ILE A 72 -5.15 0.23 2.20
N PHE A 73 -4.04 -0.25 1.63
CA PHE A 73 -3.36 0.41 0.53
C PHE A 73 -4.01 0.14 -0.83
N THR A 74 -4.74 -0.96 -0.96
CA THR A 74 -5.25 -1.47 -2.24
C THR A 74 -6.77 -1.67 -2.26
N VAL A 75 -7.46 -1.40 -1.15
CA VAL A 75 -8.92 -1.53 -1.03
C VAL A 75 -9.67 -0.65 -2.03
N ALA A 76 -9.25 0.60 -2.23
CA ALA A 76 -9.89 1.53 -3.15
C ALA A 76 -9.85 1.06 -4.62
N PRO A 77 -8.69 0.73 -5.23
CA PRO A 77 -8.67 0.18 -6.59
C PRO A 77 -9.36 -1.18 -6.69
N ALA A 78 -9.21 -2.05 -5.69
CA ALA A 78 -9.86 -3.35 -5.68
C ALA A 78 -11.39 -3.24 -5.70
N LEU A 79 -11.97 -2.29 -4.94
CA LEU A 79 -13.40 -2.01 -4.94
C LEU A 79 -13.92 -1.59 -6.31
N ILE A 80 -13.19 -0.72 -7.01
CA ILE A 80 -13.57 -0.27 -8.36
C ILE A 80 -13.61 -1.46 -9.33
N VAL A 81 -12.62 -2.35 -9.27
CA VAL A 81 -12.58 -3.57 -10.09
C VAL A 81 -13.74 -4.51 -9.76
N LEU A 82 -13.99 -4.76 -8.47
CA LEU A 82 -15.08 -5.63 -8.02
C LEU A 82 -16.45 -5.07 -8.40
N TYR A 83 -16.64 -3.75 -8.31
CA TYR A 83 -17.85 -3.08 -8.75
C TYR A 83 -18.10 -3.29 -10.24
N PHE A 84 -17.08 -3.04 -11.07
CA PHE A 84 -17.16 -3.25 -12.52
C PHE A 84 -17.44 -4.71 -12.89
N LEU A 85 -16.82 -5.67 -12.18
CA LEU A 85 -17.08 -7.10 -12.36
C LEU A 85 -18.48 -7.51 -11.92
N ALA A 86 -19.00 -6.93 -10.83
CA ALA A 86 -20.33 -7.23 -10.33
C ALA A 86 -21.46 -6.68 -11.22
N GLU A 87 -21.21 -5.61 -11.99
CA GLU A 87 -22.13 -5.12 -13.02
C GLU A 87 -22.12 -5.97 -14.29
N THR A 88 -20.99 -6.63 -14.61
CA THR A 88 -20.82 -7.37 -15.87
C THR A 88 -21.01 -8.88 -15.73
N LEU A 89 -20.89 -9.43 -14.52
CA LEU A 89 -21.03 -10.86 -14.20
C LEU A 89 -22.08 -11.08 -13.10
N ASN A 90 -22.35 -12.34 -12.76
CA ASN A 90 -23.20 -12.66 -11.63
C ASN A 90 -22.56 -12.20 -10.32
N SER A 91 -23.19 -11.24 -9.63
CA SER A 91 -22.64 -10.62 -8.43
C SER A 91 -22.41 -11.63 -7.28
N TYR A 92 -23.20 -12.70 -7.19
CA TYR A 92 -23.00 -13.75 -6.18
C TYR A 92 -21.73 -14.56 -6.45
N GLU A 93 -21.46 -14.89 -7.72
CA GLU A 93 -20.24 -15.60 -8.10
C GLU A 93 -19.01 -14.70 -7.93
N VAL A 94 -19.10 -13.43 -8.33
CA VAL A 94 -18.04 -12.44 -8.08
C VAL A 94 -17.72 -12.35 -6.58
N ALA A 95 -18.74 -12.25 -5.72
CA ALA A 95 -18.56 -12.21 -4.28
C ALA A 95 -17.90 -13.49 -3.74
N LEU A 96 -18.27 -14.67 -4.28
CA LEU A 96 -17.65 -15.94 -3.90
C LEU A 96 -16.16 -15.98 -4.26
N PHE A 97 -15.82 -15.66 -5.51
CA PHE A 97 -14.41 -15.65 -5.96
C PHE A 97 -13.59 -14.59 -5.25
N ALA A 98 -14.12 -13.39 -5.08
CA ALA A 98 -13.47 -12.32 -4.32
C ALA A 98 -13.28 -12.70 -2.85
N GLY A 99 -14.26 -13.35 -2.23
CA GLY A 99 -14.15 -13.87 -0.87
C GLY A 99 -13.03 -14.91 -0.73
N LEU A 100 -12.91 -15.84 -1.67
CA LEU A 100 -11.80 -16.82 -1.70
C LEU A 100 -10.45 -16.12 -1.84
N GLY A 101 -10.38 -15.10 -2.71
CA GLY A 101 -9.20 -14.26 -2.85
C GLY A 101 -8.85 -13.52 -1.55
N ALA A 102 -9.83 -12.97 -0.86
CA ALA A 102 -9.63 -12.26 0.40
C ALA A 102 -9.08 -13.19 1.49
N VAL A 103 -9.58 -14.42 1.60
CA VAL A 103 -9.02 -15.43 2.52
C VAL A 103 -7.55 -15.70 2.22
N LEU A 104 -7.17 -15.82 0.94
CA LEU A 104 -5.77 -15.94 0.54
C LEU A 104 -4.97 -14.67 0.88
N GLY A 105 -5.53 -13.48 0.67
CA GLY A 105 -4.93 -12.20 1.00
C GLY A 105 -4.59 -12.08 2.48
N ASP A 106 -5.56 -12.35 3.35
CA ASP A 106 -5.37 -12.41 4.81
C ASP A 106 -4.28 -13.42 5.17
N TYR A 107 -4.32 -14.63 4.60
CA TYR A 107 -3.31 -15.65 4.84
C TYR A 107 -1.90 -15.17 4.47
N LEU A 108 -1.73 -14.52 3.32
CA LEU A 108 -0.44 -13.98 2.89
C LEU A 108 0.04 -12.86 3.82
N ILE A 109 -0.85 -11.93 4.20
CA ILE A 109 -0.53 -10.86 5.14
C ILE A 109 -0.08 -11.47 6.47
N PHE A 110 -0.84 -12.40 7.04
CA PHE A 110 -0.44 -13.08 8.28
C PHE A 110 0.88 -13.82 8.12
N ARG A 111 1.10 -14.52 7.01
CA ARG A 111 2.36 -15.26 6.77
C ARG A 111 3.56 -14.32 6.72
N PHE A 112 3.48 -13.19 6.02
CA PHE A 112 4.63 -12.32 5.79
C PHE A 112 4.84 -11.24 6.85
N LEU A 113 3.78 -10.73 7.48
CA LEU A 113 3.91 -9.72 8.53
C LEU A 113 4.24 -10.33 9.89
N LYS A 114 3.71 -11.53 10.19
CA LYS A 114 3.95 -12.19 11.48
C LYS A 114 5.45 -12.35 11.75
N ASP A 115 6.19 -12.86 10.78
CA ASP A 115 7.59 -13.21 10.98
C ASP A 115 8.49 -11.99 11.22
N ARG A 116 8.16 -10.82 10.66
CA ARG A 116 8.98 -9.60 10.83
C ARG A 116 8.64 -8.80 12.09
N VAL A 117 7.37 -8.77 12.48
CA VAL A 117 6.94 -8.00 13.67
C VAL A 117 7.46 -8.66 14.97
N PHE A 118 7.57 -9.99 15.00
CA PHE A 118 8.12 -10.68 16.18
C PHE A 118 9.65 -10.57 16.30
N GLU A 119 10.38 -10.32 15.21
CA GLU A 119 11.82 -10.04 15.28
C GLU A 119 12.11 -8.66 15.89
N GLU A 120 11.23 -7.66 15.70
CA GLU A 120 11.38 -6.33 16.29
C GLU A 120 10.96 -6.24 17.77
N LEU A 121 10.26 -7.25 18.29
CA LEU A 121 9.77 -7.32 19.68
C LEU A 121 10.70 -8.09 20.64
N LYS A 122 11.87 -8.54 20.16
CA LYS A 122 12.87 -9.26 20.97
C LYS A 122 14.04 -8.36 21.31
#